data_AF-A0A0B4MJA3-F1
#
_entry.id   AF-A0A0B4MJA3-F1
#
_cell.length_a   1.000
_cell.length_b   1.000
_cell.length_c   1.000
_cell.angle_alpha   90.00
_cell.angle_beta   90.00
_cell.angle_gamma   90.00
#
_symmetry.space_group_name_H-M   'P 1'
#
loop_
_entity.id
_entity.type
_entity.pdbx_description
1 polymer ?
#
loop_
_entity_poly.entity_id
_entity_poly.type
_entity_poly.pdbx_seq_one_letter_code
_entity_poly.pdbx_strand_id
1 'polypeptide(L)'
;MSIKQNHPYHLVEMSPWPLVGAISTMMMLMGTVSFFQQMSNYIMIMGFMMTVMTMIQWWRDVVREGTYQGLHTKMVIKGLRWGMILFIISEVFFFISFFWAFFHSSLSSAIQIGSLWPPMGIYPFNPMQIPLLNTVI
;
A
#
# COMPACT_ATOMS: atom_id res chain seq x y z
N MET A 1 32.86 18.42 3.31
CA MET A 1 34.02 17.54 3.57
C MET A 1 33.64 16.16 3.07
N SER A 2 34.19 15.69 1.95
CA SER A 2 33.84 14.36 1.43
C SER A 2 34.46 13.30 2.33
N ILE A 3 33.64 12.63 3.13
CA ILE A 3 34.04 11.39 3.80
C ILE A 3 34.45 10.43 2.68
N LYS A 4 35.72 10.07 2.62
CA LYS A 4 36.26 9.20 1.57
C LYS A 4 35.72 7.79 1.80
N GLN A 5 34.61 7.46 1.15
CA GLN A 5 34.04 6.13 1.12
C GLN A 5 34.53 5.40 -0.14
N ASN A 6 35.06 4.19 0.03
CA ASN A 6 35.58 3.38 -1.07
C ASN A 6 34.50 2.49 -1.72
N HIS A 7 33.22 2.81 -1.51
CA HIS A 7 32.08 2.05 -2.06
C HIS A 7 30.98 2.98 -2.58
N PRO A 8 30.17 2.54 -3.56
CA PRO A 8 29.12 3.36 -4.16
C PRO A 8 27.77 3.30 -3.40
N TYR A 9 27.71 2.65 -2.24
CA TYR A 9 26.47 2.50 -1.45
C TYR A 9 26.20 3.70 -0.54
N HIS A 10 24.92 3.98 -0.32
CA HIS A 10 24.45 5.00 0.61
C HIS A 10 24.37 4.42 2.03
N LEU A 11 25.10 5.01 2.97
CA LEU A 11 25.00 4.70 4.40
C LEU A 11 24.06 5.72 5.05
N VAL A 12 22.83 5.29 5.32
CA VAL A 12 21.77 6.14 5.87
C VAL A 12 22.06 6.48 7.33
N GLU A 13 21.83 7.73 7.71
CA GLU A 13 21.91 8.17 9.10
C GLU A 13 20.77 7.61 9.95
N MET A 14 20.92 7.63 11.28
CA MET A 14 19.86 7.15 12.19
C MET A 14 18.62 8.02 12.05
N SER A 15 17.48 7.41 11.73
CA SER A 15 16.19 8.10 11.63
C SER A 15 15.16 7.52 12.60
N PRO A 16 14.27 8.36 13.17
CA PRO A 16 13.22 7.90 14.08
C PRO A 16 12.02 7.28 13.33
N TRP A 17 11.90 7.52 12.02
CA TRP A 17 10.72 7.17 11.22
C TRP A 17 10.32 5.69 11.26
N PRO A 18 11.25 4.71 11.24
CA PRO A 18 10.86 3.30 11.36
C PRO A 18 10.13 3.00 12.67
N LEU A 19 10.58 3.56 13.79
CA LEU A 19 9.97 3.33 15.10
C LEU A 19 8.60 4.01 15.20
N VAL A 20 8.50 5.28 14.77
CA VAL A 20 7.23 6.02 14.79
C VAL A 20 6.22 5.36 13.85
N GLY A 21 6.66 4.84 12.69
CA GLY A 21 5.84 4.07 11.77
C GLY A 21 5.31 2.75 12.36
N ALA A 22 6.14 2.02 13.12
CA ALA A 22 5.70 0.81 13.81
C ALA A 22 4.64 1.11 14.88
N ILE A 23 4.82 2.19 15.64
CA ILE A 23 3.85 2.61 16.67
C ILE A 23 2.54 3.10 16.02
N SER A 24 2.63 3.86 14.93
CA SER A 24 1.44 4.38 14.24
C SER A 24 0.60 3.27 13.59
N THR A 25 1.25 2.28 12.98
CA THR A 25 0.56 1.09 12.44
C THR A 25 -0.06 0.23 13.53
N MET A 26 0.59 0.07 14.69
CA MET A 26 0.00 -0.61 15.85
C MET A 26 -1.23 0.14 16.38
N MET A 27 -1.16 1.48 16.50
CA MET A 27 -2.32 2.30 16.89
C MET A 27 -3.46 2.18 15.89
N MET A 28 -3.15 2.12 14.59
CA MET A 28 -4.16 1.93 13.55
C MET A 28 -4.87 0.57 13.71
N LEU A 29 -4.13 -0.52 13.95
CA LEU A 29 -4.71 -1.85 14.18
C LEU A 29 -5.56 -1.91 15.45
N MET A 30 -5.07 -1.35 16.56
CA MET A 30 -5.87 -1.29 17.79
C MET A 30 -7.10 -0.40 17.62
N GLY A 31 -6.98 0.67 16.83
CA GLY A 31 -8.07 1.58 16.49
C GLY A 31 -9.15 0.95 15.63
N THR A 32 -8.80 0.08 14.67
CA THR A 32 -9.82 -0.65 13.89
C THR A 32 -10.55 -1.66 14.75
N VAL A 33 -9.86 -2.34 15.67
CA VAL A 33 -10.51 -3.24 16.65
C VAL A 33 -11.45 -2.45 17.58
N SER A 34 -11.02 -1.32 18.13
CA SER A 34 -11.88 -0.47 18.97
C SER A 34 -13.07 0.09 18.21
N PHE A 35 -12.89 0.43 16.93
CA PHE A 35 -13.96 0.88 16.06
C PHE A 35 -15.03 -0.20 15.90
N PHE A 36 -14.65 -1.43 15.57
CA PHE A 36 -15.61 -2.51 15.35
C PHE A 36 -16.31 -3.00 16.62
N GLN A 37 -15.63 -2.97 17.78
CA GLN A 37 -16.19 -3.50 19.02
C GLN A 37 -16.89 -2.44 19.88
N GLN A 38 -16.36 -1.22 19.93
CA GLN A 38 -16.78 -0.18 20.88
C GLN A 38 -17.31 1.07 20.19
N MET A 39 -17.37 1.10 18.84
CA MET A 39 -17.79 2.25 18.04
C MET A 39 -16.98 3.52 18.33
N SER A 40 -15.76 3.38 18.85
CA SER A 40 -14.88 4.51 19.18
C SER A 40 -13.81 4.69 18.11
N ASN A 41 -13.82 5.87 17.46
CA ASN A 41 -12.97 6.13 16.28
C ASN A 41 -11.70 6.91 16.63
N TYR A 42 -11.58 7.43 17.86
CA TYR A 42 -10.52 8.36 18.24
C TYR A 42 -9.12 7.78 18.03
N ILE A 43 -8.89 6.54 18.47
CA ILE A 43 -7.59 5.86 18.32
C ILE A 43 -7.28 5.58 16.85
N MET A 44 -8.27 5.17 16.06
CA MET A 44 -8.12 4.93 14.63
C MET A 44 -7.72 6.20 13.87
N ILE A 45 -8.42 7.31 14.12
CA ILE A 45 -8.14 8.61 13.48
C ILE A 45 -6.75 9.11 13.88
N MET A 46 -6.38 9.00 15.16
CA MET A 46 -5.04 9.36 15.62
C MET A 46 -3.96 8.50 14.97
N GLY A 47 -4.15 7.19 14.89
CA GLY A 47 -3.24 6.27 14.21
C GLY A 47 -3.06 6.63 12.73
N PHE A 48 -4.16 6.92 12.04
CA PHE A 48 -4.15 7.35 10.63
C PHE A 48 -3.42 8.68 10.42
N MET A 49 -3.64 9.68 11.28
CA MET A 49 -2.91 10.94 11.20
C MET A 49 -1.40 10.73 11.41
N MET A 50 -1.03 9.88 12.37
CA MET A 50 0.37 9.55 12.63
C MET A 50 1.03 8.80 11.46
N THR A 51 0.35 7.84 10.82
CA THR A 51 0.91 7.12 9.66
C THR A 51 1.16 8.07 8.49
N VAL A 52 0.20 8.94 8.16
CA VAL A 52 0.36 9.96 7.10
C VAL A 52 1.53 10.89 7.40
N MET A 53 1.63 11.39 8.64
CA MET A 53 2.73 12.27 9.05
C MET A 53 4.10 11.57 8.98
N THR A 54 4.18 10.28 9.30
CA THR A 54 5.43 9.51 9.13
C THR A 54 5.82 9.35 7.67
N MET A 55 4.87 9.04 6.78
CA MET A 55 5.15 8.90 5.34
C MET A 55 5.66 10.21 4.73
N ILE A 56 5.00 11.33 5.02
CA ILE A 56 5.39 12.64 4.50
C ILE A 56 6.81 13.02 4.95
N GLN A 57 7.11 12.83 6.24
CA GLN A 57 8.40 13.20 6.79
C GLN A 57 9.52 12.27 6.32
N TRP A 58 9.25 10.98 6.21
CA TRP A 58 10.22 10.02 5.70
C TRP A 58 10.53 10.28 4.23
N TRP A 59 9.51 10.45 3.38
CA TRP A 59 9.74 10.78 1.97
C TRP A 59 10.45 12.12 1.77
N ARG A 60 10.15 13.13 2.60
CA ARG A 60 10.88 14.40 2.60
C ARG A 60 12.37 14.17 2.84
N ASP A 61 12.73 13.31 3.79
CA ASP A 61 14.13 13.04 4.12
C ASP A 61 14.84 12.26 3.00
N VAL A 62 14.17 11.28 2.38
CA VAL A 62 14.69 10.58 1.17
C VAL A 62 14.90 11.56 0.01
N VAL A 63 13.98 12.51 -0.20
CA VAL A 63 14.16 13.57 -1.21
C VAL A 63 15.37 14.42 -0.87
N ARG A 64 15.57 14.79 0.40
CA ARG A 64 16.73 15.59 0.82
C ARG A 64 18.06 14.87 0.60
N GLU A 65 18.13 13.60 0.96
CA GLU A 65 19.29 12.72 0.73
C GLU A 65 19.61 12.59 -0.76
N GLY A 66 18.57 12.43 -1.59
CA GLY A 66 18.70 12.29 -3.03
C GLY A 66 19.10 13.58 -3.74
N THR A 67 18.35 14.68 -3.54
CA THR A 67 18.48 15.90 -4.35
C THR A 67 19.48 16.91 -3.79
N TYR A 68 19.51 17.11 -2.47
CA TYR A 68 20.33 18.16 -1.85
C TYR A 68 21.68 17.64 -1.38
N GLN A 69 21.76 16.39 -0.91
CA GLN A 69 23.01 15.77 -0.46
C GLN A 69 23.70 14.94 -1.56
N GLY A 70 22.98 14.56 -2.62
CA GLY A 70 23.54 13.85 -3.76
C GLY A 70 23.97 12.40 -3.46
N LEU A 71 23.37 11.76 -2.45
CA LEU A 71 23.78 10.44 -1.95
C LEU A 71 23.29 9.28 -2.84
N HIS A 72 22.42 9.55 -3.80
CA HIS A 72 21.87 8.56 -4.73
C HIS A 72 22.78 8.31 -5.93
N THR A 73 23.84 7.50 -5.74
CA THR A 73 24.70 7.05 -6.85
C THR A 73 23.92 6.16 -7.85
N LYS A 74 24.51 5.89 -9.02
CA LYS A 74 23.91 5.00 -10.03
C LYS A 74 23.55 3.62 -9.48
N MET A 75 24.35 3.08 -8.55
CA MET A 75 24.09 1.78 -7.93
C MET A 75 22.88 1.85 -7.00
N VAL A 76 22.77 2.91 -6.18
CA VAL A 76 21.63 3.14 -5.29
C VAL A 76 20.34 3.31 -6.08
N ILE A 77 20.36 4.10 -7.16
CA ILE A 77 19.20 4.28 -8.04
C ILE A 77 18.75 2.95 -8.66
N LYS A 78 19.70 2.11 -9.10
CA LYS A 78 19.38 0.77 -9.59
C LYS A 78 18.72 -0.09 -8.51
N GLY A 79 19.19 0.00 -7.26
CA GLY A 79 18.57 -0.65 -6.11
C GLY A 79 17.14 -0.19 -5.86
N LEU A 80 16.88 1.13 -5.87
CA LEU A 80 15.53 1.70 -5.72
C LEU A 80 14.56 1.21 -6.81
N ARG A 81 15.02 1.10 -8.06
CA ARG A 81 14.20 0.54 -9.16
C ARG A 81 13.83 -0.91 -8.90
N TRP A 82 14.78 -1.74 -8.47
CA TRP A 82 14.49 -3.12 -8.10
C TRP A 82 13.52 -3.21 -6.92
N GLY A 83 13.68 -2.36 -5.91
CA GLY A 83 12.74 -2.26 -4.78
C GLY A 83 11.32 -1.96 -5.26
N MET A 84 11.15 -0.99 -6.16
CA MET A 84 9.83 -0.66 -6.72
C MET A 84 9.24 -1.79 -7.56
N ILE A 85 10.06 -2.47 -8.39
CA ILE A 85 9.61 -3.62 -9.18
C ILE A 85 9.10 -4.73 -8.25
N LEU A 86 9.84 -5.06 -7.20
CA LEU A 86 9.45 -6.10 -6.24
C LEU A 86 8.17 -5.70 -5.47
N PHE A 87 8.03 -4.43 -5.09
CA PHE A 87 6.82 -3.91 -4.46
C PHE A 87 5.60 -4.02 -5.39
N ILE A 88 5.72 -3.63 -6.67
CA ILE A 88 4.64 -3.78 -7.66
C ILE A 88 4.28 -5.26 -7.84
N ILE A 89 5.28 -6.16 -7.88
CA ILE A 89 5.04 -7.60 -7.97
C ILE A 89 4.22 -8.08 -6.76
N SER A 90 4.56 -7.66 -5.53
CA SER A 90 3.75 -8.04 -4.36
C SER A 90 2.31 -7.54 -4.44
N GLU A 91 2.06 -6.34 -4.98
CA GLU A 91 0.70 -5.82 -5.20
C GLU A 91 -0.05 -6.63 -6.26
N VAL A 92 0.61 -7.06 -7.34
CA VAL A 92 -0.01 -7.96 -8.33
C VAL A 92 -0.47 -9.27 -7.68
N PHE A 93 0.35 -9.88 -6.82
CA PHE A 93 -0.04 -11.08 -6.08
C PHE A 93 -1.19 -10.83 -5.09
N PHE A 94 -1.20 -9.67 -4.44
CA PHE A 94 -2.33 -9.25 -3.61
C PHE A 94 -3.63 -9.19 -4.42
N PHE A 95 -3.63 -8.58 -5.62
CA PHE A 95 -4.81 -8.56 -6.50
C PHE A 95 -5.19 -9.94 -7.06
N ILE A 96 -4.22 -10.80 -7.38
CA ILE A 96 -4.49 -12.19 -7.80
C ILE A 96 -5.34 -12.92 -6.75
N SER A 97 -5.13 -12.66 -5.45
CA SER A 97 -5.93 -13.28 -4.39
C SER A 97 -7.42 -12.90 -4.46
N PHE A 98 -7.74 -11.64 -4.80
CA PHE A 98 -9.13 -11.20 -4.99
C PHE A 98 -9.74 -11.76 -6.28
N PHE A 99 -8.99 -11.76 -7.38
CA PHE A 99 -9.44 -12.39 -8.62
C PHE A 99 -9.71 -13.88 -8.42
N TRP A 100 -8.86 -14.57 -7.66
CA TRP A 100 -9.07 -15.97 -7.34
C TRP A 100 -10.36 -16.17 -6.52
N ALA A 101 -10.59 -15.37 -5.48
CA ALA A 101 -11.84 -15.42 -4.71
C ALA A 101 -13.08 -15.16 -5.60
N PHE A 102 -13.00 -14.20 -6.52
CA PHE A 102 -14.06 -13.90 -7.49
C PHE A 102 -14.31 -15.07 -8.46
N PHE A 103 -13.29 -15.64 -9.09
CA PHE A 103 -13.46 -16.76 -10.02
C PHE A 103 -13.94 -18.02 -9.31
N HIS A 104 -13.46 -18.29 -8.11
CA HIS A 104 -13.90 -19.43 -7.31
C HIS A 104 -15.40 -19.34 -6.98
N SER A 105 -15.88 -18.16 -6.60
CA SER A 105 -17.29 -17.94 -6.25
C SER A 105 -18.22 -17.84 -7.47
N SER A 106 -17.76 -17.28 -8.58
CA SER A 106 -18.59 -17.08 -9.78
C SER A 106 -18.68 -18.32 -10.68
N LEU A 107 -17.60 -19.10 -10.83
CA LEU A 107 -17.58 -20.29 -11.70
C LEU A 107 -18.33 -21.47 -11.08
N SER A 108 -18.24 -21.64 -9.76
CA SER A 108 -18.97 -22.67 -9.01
C SER A 108 -19.85 -22.02 -7.94
N SER A 109 -20.90 -21.33 -8.41
CA SER A 109 -21.83 -20.63 -7.52
C SER A 109 -22.53 -21.57 -6.54
N ALA A 110 -22.64 -21.14 -5.28
CA ALA A 110 -23.23 -21.94 -4.23
C ALA A 110 -24.72 -22.21 -4.50
N ILE A 111 -25.19 -23.40 -4.12
CA ILE A 111 -26.59 -23.83 -4.27
C ILE A 111 -27.54 -22.87 -3.54
N GLN A 112 -27.09 -22.29 -2.41
CA GLN A 112 -27.83 -21.30 -1.62
C GLN A 112 -28.22 -20.05 -2.43
N ILE A 113 -27.46 -19.74 -3.48
CA ILE A 113 -27.67 -18.57 -4.34
C ILE A 113 -28.42 -18.94 -5.63
N GLY A 114 -28.86 -20.21 -5.75
CA GLY A 114 -29.59 -20.73 -6.91
C GLY A 114 -28.71 -21.33 -8.00
N SER A 115 -27.42 -21.60 -7.73
CA SER A 115 -26.44 -22.13 -8.70
C SER A 115 -26.34 -21.33 -10.01
N LEU A 116 -26.56 -20.01 -9.91
CA LEU A 116 -26.55 -19.05 -11.01
C LEU A 116 -25.63 -17.88 -10.67
N TRP A 117 -24.98 -17.33 -11.70
CA TRP A 117 -24.21 -16.09 -11.60
C TRP A 117 -24.61 -15.13 -12.73
N PRO A 118 -24.97 -13.87 -12.43
CA PRO A 118 -25.07 -13.25 -11.11
C PRO A 118 -26.23 -13.85 -10.27
N PRO A 119 -26.17 -13.69 -8.94
CA PRO A 119 -27.26 -14.06 -8.03
C PRO A 119 -28.59 -13.42 -8.42
N MET A 120 -29.69 -14.15 -8.20
CA MET A 120 -31.02 -13.61 -8.46
C MET A 120 -31.29 -12.35 -7.62
N GLY A 121 -31.77 -11.28 -8.25
CA GLY A 121 -32.02 -9.99 -7.61
C GLY A 121 -30.84 -9.02 -7.62
N ILE A 122 -29.65 -9.44 -8.07
CA ILE A 122 -28.51 -8.55 -8.31
C ILE A 122 -28.48 -8.12 -9.78
N TYR A 123 -28.60 -6.82 -10.02
CA TYR A 123 -28.47 -6.24 -11.35
C TYR A 123 -27.05 -5.68 -11.53
N PRO A 124 -26.20 -6.30 -12.38
CA PRO A 124 -24.86 -5.77 -12.63
C PRO A 124 -24.92 -4.45 -13.38
N PHE A 125 -23.92 -3.60 -13.16
CA PHE A 125 -23.75 -2.38 -13.95
C PHE A 125 -23.57 -2.72 -15.43
N ASN A 126 -24.12 -1.89 -16.31
CA ASN A 126 -23.90 -2.04 -17.75
C ASN A 126 -22.41 -1.76 -18.06
N PRO A 127 -21.65 -2.74 -18.59
CA PRO A 127 -20.22 -2.57 -18.84
C PRO A 127 -19.93 -1.48 -19.87
N MET A 128 -20.89 -1.17 -20.76
CA MET A 128 -20.71 -0.19 -21.85
C MET A 128 -20.95 1.27 -21.43
N GLN A 129 -21.25 1.53 -20.16
CA GLN A 129 -21.51 2.89 -19.64
C GLN A 129 -20.30 3.42 -18.87
N ILE A 130 -20.47 3.68 -17.58
CA ILE A 130 -19.44 4.20 -16.68
C ILE A 130 -18.20 3.29 -16.64
N PRO A 131 -18.31 1.95 -16.60
CA PRO A 131 -17.13 1.08 -16.61
C PRO A 131 -16.28 1.27 -17.87
N LEU A 132 -16.89 1.30 -19.06
CA LEU A 132 -16.18 1.56 -20.31
C LEU A 132 -15.52 2.94 -20.31
N LEU A 133 -16.23 3.98 -19.85
CA LEU A 133 -15.66 5.32 -19.72
C LEU A 133 -14.39 5.31 -18.85
N ASN A 134 -14.43 4.63 -17.71
CA ASN A 134 -13.29 4.51 -16.81
C ASN A 134 -12.12 3.70 -17.40
N THR A 135 -12.36 2.83 -18.38
CA THR A 135 -11.27 2.12 -19.08
C THR A 135 -10.60 2.94 -20.17
N VAL A 136 -11.29 3.94 -20.72
CA VAL A 136 -10.77 4.80 -21.80
C VAL A 136 -9.93 5.95 -21.25
N ILE A 137 -10.24 6.44 -20.05
CA ILE A 137 -9.48 7.48 -19.33
C ILE A 137 -8.18 6.89 -18.79
#